data_AF-A0A9C8LVF5-F1
#
_entry.id   AF-A0A9C8LVF5-F1
#
_cell.length_a   1.000
_cell.length_b   1.000
_cell.length_c   1.000
_cell.angle_alpha   90.00
_cell.angle_beta   90.00
_cell.angle_gamma   90.00
#
_symmetry.space_group_name_H-M   'P 1'
#
loop_
_entity.id
_entity.type
_entity.pdbx_description
1 polymer ?
#
loop_
_entity_poly.entity_id
_entity_poly.type
_entity_poly.pdbx_seq_one_letter_code
_entity_poly.pdbx_strand_id
1 'polypeptide(L)'
;MKSFFVPLLVLAILLAGILLLFFTGPLSTLDLIQVAALFFILAGTALFVADRYKSYRRREPAEDELSKALCRNAASASFYVSLFLWLFLKILSRRIALSTGNWITLGILGMALSNIMIWCFMKWRGMRNG
;
A
#
# COMPACT_ATOMS: atom_id res chain seq x y z
N MET A 1 -7.69 -4.01 20.23
CA MET A 1 -7.12 -2.64 20.11
C MET A 1 -5.78 -2.58 19.37
N LYS A 2 -4.87 -3.56 19.52
CA LYS A 2 -3.56 -3.57 18.84
C LYS A 2 -3.62 -3.53 17.30
N SER A 3 -4.63 -4.15 16.66
CA SER A 3 -4.77 -4.14 15.19
C SER A 3 -5.14 -2.80 14.55
N PHE A 4 -5.55 -1.79 15.32
CA PHE A 4 -5.85 -0.46 14.77
C PHE A 4 -4.60 0.45 14.74
N PHE A 5 -3.67 0.24 15.67
CA PHE A 5 -2.48 1.08 15.79
C PHE A 5 -1.52 0.91 14.62
N VAL A 6 -1.37 -0.31 14.09
CA VAL A 6 -0.45 -0.58 12.97
C VAL A 6 -0.80 0.22 11.72
N PRO A 7 -2.03 0.16 11.16
CA PRO A 7 -2.36 0.93 9.95
C PRO A 7 -2.38 2.44 10.21
N LEU A 8 -2.73 2.89 11.42
CA LEU A 8 -2.65 4.31 11.82
C LEU A 8 -1.20 4.80 11.82
N LEU A 9 -0.28 4.00 12.38
CA LEU A 9 1.15 4.32 12.43
C LEU A 9 1.76 4.34 11.02
N VAL A 10 1.38 3.39 10.15
CA VAL A 10 1.80 3.40 8.74
C VAL A 10 1.32 4.69 8.05
N LEU A 11 0.06 5.08 8.26
CA LEU A 11 -0.49 6.33 7.70
C LEU A 11 0.29 7.56 8.20
N ALA A 12 0.63 7.61 9.49
CA ALA A 12 1.41 8.70 10.07
C ALA A 12 2.82 8.78 9.49
N ILE A 13 3.51 7.64 9.29
CA ILE A 13 4.83 7.59 8.68
C ILE A 13 4.78 8.08 7.23
N LEU A 14 3.76 7.66 6.46
CA LEU A 14 3.60 8.11 5.07
C LEU A 14 3.37 9.63 4.99
N LEU A 15 2.53 10.19 5.87
CA LEU A 15 2.32 11.64 5.95
C LEU A 15 3.60 12.39 6.30
N ALA A 16 4.35 11.89 7.29
CA ALA A 16 5.63 12.48 7.68
C ALA A 16 6.63 12.47 6.51
N GLY A 17 6.70 11.36 5.77
CA GLY A 17 7.54 11.24 4.58
C GLY A 17 7.20 12.27 3.49
N ILE A 18 5.91 12.47 3.20
CA ILE A 18 5.45 13.47 2.24
C ILE A 18 5.81 14.89 2.71
N LEU A 19 5.57 15.20 3.99
CA LEU A 19 5.89 16.51 4.55
C LEU A 19 7.39 16.82 4.44
N LEU A 20 8.26 15.85 4.78
CA LEU A 20 9.71 16.01 4.65
C LEU A 20 10.14 16.31 3.21
N LEU A 21 9.47 15.71 2.23
CA LEU A 21 9.74 15.90 0.81
C LEU A 21 9.52 17.36 0.36
N PHE A 22 8.52 18.04 0.93
CA PHE A 22 8.28 19.48 0.68
C PHE A 22 9.35 20.38 1.29
N PHE A 23 10.10 19.92 2.31
CA PHE A 23 11.18 20.68 2.93
C PHE A 23 12.55 20.49 2.25
N THR A 24 12.71 19.50 1.37
CA THR A 24 14.02 19.10 0.81
C THR A 24 14.41 19.76 -0.52
N GLY A 25 13.59 20.66 -1.08
CA GLY A 25 13.94 21.45 -2.28
C GLY A 25 13.15 21.09 -3.54
N PRO A 26 13.60 21.51 -4.74
CA PRO A 26 12.83 21.38 -5.98
C PRO A 26 12.66 19.93 -6.42
N LEU A 27 11.44 19.59 -6.86
CA LEU A 27 11.05 18.24 -7.25
C LEU A 27 11.43 17.92 -8.70
N SER A 28 12.05 16.78 -8.93
CA SER A 28 12.24 16.24 -10.29
C SER A 28 10.97 15.56 -10.81
N THR A 29 10.90 15.32 -12.13
CA THR A 29 9.79 14.58 -12.74
C THR A 29 9.62 13.17 -12.15
N LEU A 30 10.72 12.54 -11.76
CA LEU A 30 10.71 11.21 -11.15
C LEU A 30 10.16 11.26 -9.71
N ASP A 31 10.49 12.31 -8.97
CA ASP A 31 9.93 12.54 -7.63
C ASP A 31 8.42 12.77 -7.70
N LEU A 32 7.94 13.47 -8.74
CA LEU A 32 6.50 13.67 -8.96
C LEU A 32 5.76 12.33 -9.17
N ILE A 33 6.35 11.41 -9.93
CA ILE A 33 5.78 10.06 -10.13
C ILE A 33 5.76 9.28 -8.81
N GLN A 34 6.83 9.35 -8.02
CA GLN A 34 6.89 8.71 -6.71
C GLN A 34 5.87 9.29 -5.72
N VAL A 35 5.70 10.61 -5.71
CA VAL A 35 4.70 11.32 -4.90
C VAL A 35 3.29 10.92 -5.32
N ALA A 36 3.02 10.80 -6.62
CA ALA A 36 1.73 10.33 -7.11
C ALA A 36 1.44 8.89 -6.64
N ALA A 37 2.42 7.98 -6.74
CA ALA A 37 2.27 6.61 -6.23
C ALA A 37 2.05 6.59 -4.70
N LEU A 38 2.80 7.39 -3.95
CA LEU A 38 2.62 7.59 -2.50
C LEU A 38 1.22 8.09 -2.16
N PHE A 39 0.68 9.03 -2.93
CA PHE A 39 -0.67 9.54 -2.74
C PHE A 39 -1.73 8.44 -2.90
N PHE A 40 -1.61 7.57 -3.90
CA PHE A 40 -2.49 6.40 -4.05
C PHE A 40 -2.37 5.43 -2.87
N ILE A 41 -1.15 5.19 -2.40
CA ILE A 41 -0.90 4.33 -1.23
C ILE A 41 -1.54 4.93 0.03
N LEU A 42 -1.39 6.24 0.21
CA LEU A 42 -1.99 6.98 1.31
C LEU A 42 -3.52 6.91 1.26
N ALA A 43 -4.12 7.15 0.09
CA ALA A 43 -5.56 7.09 -0.10
C ALA A 43 -6.10 5.68 0.21
N GLY A 44 -5.45 4.62 -0.29
CA GLY A 44 -5.84 3.25 0.01
C GLY A 44 -5.72 2.87 1.49
N THR A 45 -4.64 3.31 2.14
CA THR A 45 -4.45 3.10 3.59
C THR A 45 -5.49 3.87 4.40
N ALA A 46 -5.83 5.08 4.01
CA ALA A 46 -6.86 5.89 4.66
C ALA A 46 -8.25 5.23 4.53
N LEU A 47 -8.58 4.66 3.36
CA LEU A 47 -9.81 3.87 3.19
C LEU A 47 -9.84 2.67 4.12
N PHE A 48 -8.74 1.91 4.22
CA PHE A 48 -8.61 0.79 5.14
C PHE A 48 -8.85 1.19 6.60
N VAL A 49 -8.24 2.30 7.04
CA VAL A 49 -8.41 2.84 8.40
C VAL A 49 -9.86 3.30 8.62
N ALA A 50 -10.47 3.96 7.64
CA ALA A 50 -11.85 4.43 7.72
C ALA A 50 -12.85 3.28 7.83
N ASP A 51 -12.66 2.20 7.08
CA ASP A 51 -13.48 0.99 7.23
C ASP A 51 -13.33 0.39 8.62
N ARG A 52 -12.09 0.33 9.13
CA ARG A 52 -11.84 -0.22 10.46
C ARG A 52 -12.49 0.62 11.56
N TYR A 53 -12.47 1.94 11.40
CA TYR A 53 -13.14 2.86 12.30
C TYR A 53 -14.67 2.70 12.25
N LYS A 54 -15.26 2.53 11.06
CA LYS A 54 -16.71 2.26 10.90
C LYS A 54 -17.13 0.96 11.60
N SER A 55 -16.37 -0.13 11.44
CA SER A 55 -16.63 -1.40 12.14
C SER A 55 -16.52 -1.26 13.66
N TYR A 56 -15.51 -0.53 14.15
CA TYR A 56 -15.39 -0.24 15.58
C TYR A 56 -16.61 0.53 16.12
N ARG A 57 -17.07 1.56 15.38
CA ARG A 57 -18.28 2.33 15.74
C ARG A 57 -19.55 1.47 15.76
N ARG A 58 -19.62 0.44 14.91
CA ARG A 58 -20.74 -0.53 14.86
C ARG A 58 -20.69 -1.60 15.96
N ARG A 59 -19.66 -1.59 16.83
CA ARG A 59 -19.42 -2.62 17.86
C ARG A 59 -19.31 -4.04 17.27
N GLU A 60 -18.92 -4.14 16.00
CA GLU A 60 -18.60 -5.42 15.39
C GLU A 60 -17.40 -6.03 16.14
N PRO A 61 -17.37 -7.36 16.34
CA PRO A 61 -16.25 -8.00 17.02
C PRO A 61 -14.94 -7.58 16.35
N ALA A 62 -13.95 -7.21 17.18
CA ALA A 62 -12.66 -6.73 16.71
C ALA A 62 -11.91 -7.76 15.85
N GLU A 63 -12.38 -9.01 15.78
CA GLU A 63 -11.78 -10.11 15.04
C GLU A 63 -12.82 -10.87 14.20
N ASP A 64 -13.60 -10.15 13.40
CA ASP A 64 -14.40 -10.78 12.36
C ASP A 64 -13.54 -11.67 11.44
N GLU A 65 -13.93 -12.95 11.32
CA GLU A 65 -13.23 -13.97 10.55
C GLU A 65 -13.16 -13.62 9.07
N LEU A 66 -14.22 -12.99 8.54
CA LEU A 66 -14.30 -12.53 7.16
C LEU A 66 -13.23 -11.46 6.89
N SER A 67 -13.11 -10.47 7.79
CA SER A 67 -12.08 -9.44 7.70
C SER A 67 -10.65 -10.01 7.76
N LYS A 68 -10.40 -11.03 8.60
CA LYS A 68 -9.11 -11.72 8.68
C LYS A 68 -8.80 -12.50 7.41
N ALA A 69 -9.77 -13.26 6.90
CA ALA A 69 -9.61 -14.03 5.67
C ALA A 69 -9.37 -13.11 4.47
N LEU A 70 -10.07 -11.97 4.38
CA LEU A 70 -9.85 -10.96 3.35
C LEU A 70 -8.41 -10.43 3.39
N CYS A 71 -7.92 -10.03 4.57
CA CYS A 71 -6.56 -9.53 4.72
C CYS A 71 -5.52 -10.60 4.37
N ARG A 72 -5.74 -11.85 4.78
CA ARG A 72 -4.83 -12.97 4.47
C ARG A 72 -4.77 -13.26 2.98
N ASN A 73 -5.93 -13.31 2.32
CA ASN A 73 -6.02 -13.57 0.88
C ASN A 73 -5.46 -12.42 0.05
N ALA A 74 -5.70 -11.17 0.47
CA ALA A 74 -5.11 -10.01 -0.17
C ALA A 74 -3.58 -9.97 0.00
N ALA A 75 -3.08 -10.32 1.19
CA ALA A 75 -1.64 -10.40 1.46
C ALA A 75 -0.95 -11.50 0.63
N SER A 76 -1.55 -12.68 0.51
CA SER A 76 -0.97 -13.76 -0.30
C SER A 76 -0.97 -13.44 -1.79
N ALA A 77 -2.07 -12.92 -2.32
CA ALA A 77 -2.18 -12.53 -3.73
C ALA A 77 -1.24 -11.36 -4.07
N SER A 78 -1.15 -10.36 -3.20
CA SER A 78 -0.26 -9.20 -3.40
C SER A 78 1.21 -9.56 -3.30
N PHE A 79 1.57 -10.48 -2.41
CA PHE A 79 2.92 -11.01 -2.34
C PHE A 79 3.31 -11.73 -3.64
N TYR A 80 2.42 -12.57 -4.17
CA TYR A 80 2.65 -13.25 -5.45
C TYR A 80 2.84 -12.25 -6.60
N VAL A 81 1.93 -11.27 -6.74
CA VAL A 81 2.04 -10.22 -7.76
C VAL A 81 3.33 -9.40 -7.60
N SER A 82 3.71 -9.09 -6.37
CA SER A 82 4.94 -8.36 -6.07
C SER A 82 6.21 -9.07 -6.54
N LEU A 83 6.26 -10.41 -6.49
CA LEU A 83 7.41 -11.17 -6.98
C LEU A 83 7.63 -10.97 -8.48
N PHE A 84 6.56 -11.02 -9.28
CA PHE A 84 6.65 -10.75 -10.73
C PHE A 84 6.95 -9.29 -11.03
N LEU A 85 6.44 -8.37 -10.21
CA LEU A 85 6.77 -6.94 -10.31
C LEU A 85 8.28 -6.72 -10.10
N TRP A 86 8.90 -7.36 -9.11
CA TRP A 86 10.36 -7.29 -8.93
C TRP A 86 11.14 -7.88 -10.09
N LEU A 87 10.68 -9.01 -10.63
CA LEU A 87 11.29 -9.62 -11.81
C LEU A 87 11.23 -8.66 -13.00
N PHE A 88 10.09 -8.01 -13.21
CA PHE A 88 9.90 -7.01 -14.25
C PHE A 88 10.83 -5.79 -14.07
N LEU A 89 10.92 -5.24 -12.85
CA LEU A 89 11.84 -4.13 -12.55
C LEU A 89 13.30 -4.50 -12.82
N LYS A 90 13.73 -5.72 -12.47
CA LYS A 90 15.09 -6.21 -12.74
C LYS A 90 15.39 -6.31 -14.24
N ILE A 91 14.39 -6.66 -15.06
CA ILE A 91 14.56 -6.67 -16.53
C ILE A 91 14.68 -5.23 -17.04
N LEU A 92 13.83 -4.33 -16.52
CA LEU A 92 13.82 -2.93 -16.92
C LEU A 92 15.08 -2.17 -16.48
N SER A 93 15.71 -2.60 -15.37
CA SER A 93 16.95 -2.01 -14.87
C SER A 93 18.14 -2.16 -15.82
N ARG A 94 18.04 -3.06 -16.80
CA ARG A 94 19.05 -3.18 -17.87
C ARG A 94 18.88 -2.14 -18.97
N ARG A 95 17.70 -1.51 -19.06
CA ARG A 95 17.35 -0.57 -20.15
C ARG A 95 17.28 0.89 -19.70
N ILE A 96 17.02 1.14 -18.42
CA ILE A 96 16.90 2.50 -17.87
C ILE A 96 18.00 2.72 -16.84
N ALA A 97 18.83 3.74 -17.07
CA ALA A 97 19.89 4.14 -16.14
C ALA A 97 19.32 4.95 -14.97
N LEU A 98 18.75 4.26 -13.98
CA LEU A 98 18.41 4.84 -12.67
C LEU A 98 19.44 4.41 -11.62
N SER A 99 19.63 5.25 -10.60
CA SER A 99 20.43 4.88 -9.43
C SER A 99 19.81 3.67 -8.72
N THR A 100 20.65 2.85 -8.08
CA THR A 100 20.19 1.67 -7.33
C THR A 100 19.15 2.04 -6.27
N GLY A 101 19.32 3.21 -5.63
CA GLY A 101 18.34 3.72 -4.66
C GLY A 101 16.95 3.92 -5.27
N ASN A 102 16.87 4.50 -6.48
CA ASN A 102 15.60 4.73 -7.15
C ASN A 102 14.90 3.42 -7.57
N TRP A 103 15.66 2.38 -7.95
CA TRP A 103 15.11 1.06 -8.24
C TRP A 103 14.49 0.40 -7.01
N ILE A 104 15.16 0.51 -5.86
CA ILE A 104 14.65 -0.01 -4.59
C ILE A 104 13.36 0.73 -4.20
N THR A 105 13.35 2.06 -4.31
CA THR A 105 12.16 2.88 -4.04
C THR A 105 10.99 2.48 -4.94
N LEU A 106 11.21 2.33 -6.25
CA LEU A 106 10.21 1.86 -7.21
C LEU A 106 9.65 0.48 -6.84
N GLY A 107 10.51 -0.45 -6.42
CA GLY A 107 10.10 -1.78 -6.00
C GLY A 107 9.24 -1.77 -4.74
N ILE A 108 9.62 -0.99 -3.73
CA ILE A 108 8.86 -0.85 -2.48
C ILE A 108 7.50 -0.17 -2.74
N LEU A 109 7.48 0.90 -3.53
CA LEU A 109 6.24 1.57 -3.92
C LEU A 109 5.34 0.63 -4.73
N GLY A 110 5.89 -0.14 -5.66
CA GLY A 110 5.16 -1.14 -6.43
C GLY A 110 4.54 -2.23 -5.56
N MET A 111 5.28 -2.73 -4.56
CA MET A 111 4.76 -3.67 -3.56
C MET A 111 3.57 -3.09 -2.79
N ALA A 112 3.74 -1.90 -2.22
CA ALA A 112 2.69 -1.23 -1.45
C ALA A 112 1.44 -0.96 -2.29
N LEU A 113 1.61 -0.49 -3.53
CA LEU A 113 0.52 -0.22 -4.46
C LEU A 113 -0.24 -1.51 -4.83
N SER A 114 0.49 -2.59 -5.14
CA SER A 114 -0.14 -3.87 -5.49
C SER A 114 -1.00 -4.42 -4.35
N ASN A 115 -0.54 -4.30 -3.10
CA ASN A 115 -1.29 -4.71 -1.92
C ASN A 115 -2.61 -3.96 -1.78
N ILE A 116 -2.56 -2.64 -1.92
CA ILE A 116 -3.76 -1.80 -1.84
C ILE A 116 -4.73 -2.08 -2.98
N MET A 117 -4.24 -2.22 -4.21
CA MET A 117 -5.09 -2.53 -5.36
C MET A 117 -5.81 -3.86 -5.19
N ILE A 118 -5.09 -4.90 -4.75
CA ILE A 118 -5.66 -6.23 -4.54
C ILE A 118 -6.63 -6.23 -3.36
N TRP A 119 -6.30 -5.57 -2.25
CA TRP A 119 -7.21 -5.44 -1.12
C TRP A 119 -8.50 -4.71 -1.52
N CYS A 120 -8.40 -3.57 -2.21
CA CYS A 120 -9.57 -2.83 -2.71
C CYS A 120 -10.41 -3.70 -3.66
N PHE A 121 -9.77 -4.40 -4.59
CA PHE A 121 -10.43 -5.29 -5.54
C PHE A 121 -11.20 -6.41 -4.84
N MET A 122 -10.57 -7.10 -3.88
CA MET A 122 -11.21 -8.18 -3.12
C MET A 122 -12.34 -7.67 -2.22
N LYS A 123 -12.18 -6.47 -1.64
CA LYS A 123 -13.21 -5.83 -0.84
C LYS A 123 -14.44 -5.47 -1.67
N TRP A 124 -14.25 -4.92 -2.88
CA TRP A 124 -15.37 -4.58 -3.77
C TRP A 124 -16.06 -5.79 -4.36
N ARG A 125 -15.30 -6.83 -4.74
CA ARG A 125 -15.87 -8.06 -5.28
C ARG A 125 -16.76 -8.78 -4.25
N GLY A 126 -16.54 -8.51 -2.96
CA GLY A 126 -17.11 -9.27 -1.85
C GLY A 126 -16.51 -10.68 -1.85
N MET A 127 -16.16 -11.19 -0.67
CA MET A 127 -15.83 -12.62 -0.57
C MET A 127 -17.13 -13.41 -0.69
N ARG A 128 -17.55 -13.67 -1.93
CA ARG A 128 -18.71 -14.51 -2.24
C ARG A 128 -18.31 -15.96 -1.93
N ASN A 129 -18.58 -16.36 -0.69
CA ASN A 129 -18.60 -17.70 -0.10
C ASN A 129 -17.52 -18.69 -0.57
N GLY A 130 -16.59 -18.97 0.34
CA GLY A 130 -16.01 -20.30 0.53
C GLY A 130 -16.37 -20.75 1.93
#